data_AF-A0A699YGD7-F1
#
_entry.id   AF-A0A699YGD7-F1
#
_cell.length_a   1.000
_cell.length_b   1.000
_cell.length_c   1.000
_cell.angle_alpha   90.00
_cell.angle_beta   90.00
_cell.angle_gamma   90.00
#
_symmetry.space_group_name_H-M   'P 1'
#
loop_
_entity.id
_entity.type
_entity.pdbx_description
1 polymer ?
#
loop_
_entity_poly.entity_id
_entity_poly.type
_entity_poly.pdbx_seq_one_letter_code
_entity_poly.pdbx_strand_id
1 'polypeptide(L)'
;MKMHWVAVWDLLHLVDYLVTRPEVDPKRIGITGVSLGGMHAWLAAVADPRLAAVAPMMGVQGWLWAVEHDSWQGRVDSVPQVFRTAAQDMGKPEVDSAVVCAVWQRLTPGLLDVYDAPLSLPALCPRPLLVVTGATDERCPMP
;
A
#
# COMPACT_ATOMS: atom_id res chain seq x y z
N MET A 1 -14.20 -9.14 8.53
CA MET A 1 -13.75 -7.86 7.95
C MET A 1 -13.33 -8.17 6.51
N LYS A 2 -14.14 -7.81 5.49
CA LYS A 2 -13.82 -8.13 4.09
C LYS A 2 -12.96 -7.00 3.52
N MET A 3 -11.69 -7.30 3.32
CA MET A 3 -10.69 -6.38 2.78
C MET A 3 -10.88 -6.31 1.25
N HIS A 4 -11.34 -5.18 0.71
CA HIS A 4 -11.61 -4.99 -0.73
C HIS A 4 -10.34 -4.62 -1.53
N TRP A 5 -9.23 -5.34 -1.29
CA TRP A 5 -8.03 -5.25 -2.11
C TRP A 5 -7.99 -6.46 -3.05
N VAL A 6 -8.73 -6.38 -4.17
CA VAL A 6 -8.81 -7.49 -5.15
C VAL A 6 -7.41 -7.99 -5.52
N ALA A 7 -6.46 -7.09 -5.77
CA ALA A 7 -5.08 -7.44 -6.10
C ALA A 7 -4.34 -8.19 -4.98
N VAL A 8 -4.53 -7.82 -3.70
CA VAL A 8 -3.91 -8.55 -2.59
C VAL A 8 -4.52 -9.93 -2.46
N TRP A 9 -5.84 -10.04 -2.60
CA TRP A 9 -6.54 -11.32 -2.57
C TRP A 9 -6.08 -12.27 -3.69
N ASP A 10 -5.90 -11.74 -4.89
CA ASP A 10 -5.35 -12.50 -6.03
C ASP A 10 -3.93 -12.99 -5.74
N LEU A 11 -3.09 -12.17 -5.08
CA LEU A 11 -1.75 -12.60 -4.64
C LEU A 11 -1.82 -13.72 -3.60
N LEU A 12 -2.80 -13.72 -2.70
CA LEU A 12 -2.98 -14.82 -1.74
C LEU A 12 -3.36 -16.13 -2.45
N HIS A 13 -4.22 -16.05 -3.47
CA HIS A 13 -4.59 -17.20 -4.31
C HIS A 13 -3.40 -17.68 -5.14
N LEU A 14 -2.54 -16.77 -5.59
CA LEU A 14 -1.29 -17.13 -6.24
C LEU A 14 -0.40 -17.92 -5.28
N VAL A 15 -0.28 -17.51 -4.01
CA VAL A 15 0.46 -18.28 -3.00
C VAL A 15 -0.19 -19.66 -2.78
N ASP A 16 -1.52 -19.74 -2.69
CA ASP A 16 -2.24 -21.02 -2.59
C ASP A 16 -1.91 -21.95 -3.76
N TYR A 17 -1.83 -21.42 -4.98
CA TYR A 17 -1.44 -22.19 -6.14
C TYR A 17 0.03 -22.60 -6.08
N LEU A 18 0.95 -21.68 -5.75
CA LEU A 18 2.38 -21.93 -5.69
C LEU A 18 2.73 -23.08 -4.73
N VAL A 19 2.07 -23.17 -3.56
CA VAL A 19 2.33 -24.25 -2.60
C VAL A 19 1.87 -25.64 -3.08
N THR A 20 1.08 -25.72 -4.15
CA THR A 20 0.71 -27.01 -4.77
C THR A 20 1.74 -27.52 -5.78
N ARG A 21 2.72 -26.68 -6.15
CA ARG A 21 3.71 -26.99 -7.18
C ARG A 21 4.85 -27.82 -6.60
N PRO A 22 5.16 -29.02 -7.13
CA PRO A 22 6.23 -29.86 -6.61
C PRO A 22 7.62 -29.23 -6.74
N GLU A 23 7.81 -28.30 -7.68
CA GLU A 23 9.05 -27.54 -7.88
C GLU A 23 9.22 -26.33 -6.94
N VAL A 24 8.20 -25.97 -6.16
CA VAL A 24 8.23 -24.82 -5.23
C VAL A 24 8.47 -25.30 -3.81
N ASP A 25 9.42 -24.67 -3.12
CA ASP A 25 9.58 -24.84 -1.67
C ASP A 25 8.63 -23.87 -0.95
N PRO A 26 7.55 -24.36 -0.29
CA PRO A 26 6.56 -23.50 0.34
C PRO A 26 7.12 -22.66 1.51
N LYS A 27 8.31 -22.98 2.01
CA LYS A 27 8.97 -22.22 3.09
C LYS A 27 9.87 -21.10 2.57
N ARG A 28 10.04 -20.96 1.24
CA ARG A 28 10.97 -20.02 0.60
C ARG A 28 10.32 -19.18 -0.50
N ILE A 29 9.05 -18.83 -0.34
CA ILE A 29 8.35 -17.93 -1.26
C ILE A 29 8.61 -16.48 -0.85
N GLY A 30 9.27 -15.71 -1.70
CA GLY A 30 9.46 -14.26 -1.52
C GLY A 30 8.54 -13.43 -2.41
N ILE A 31 8.33 -12.17 -2.07
CA ILE A 31 7.53 -11.23 -2.87
C ILE A 31 8.25 -9.90 -3.07
N THR A 32 8.13 -9.36 -4.28
CA THR A 32 8.61 -8.04 -4.66
C THR A 32 7.63 -7.40 -5.64
N GLY A 33 7.78 -6.10 -5.85
CA GLY A 33 7.01 -5.34 -6.82
C GLY A 33 7.47 -3.88 -6.84
N VAL A 34 7.21 -3.20 -7.96
CA VAL A 34 7.60 -1.80 -8.17
C VAL A 34 6.35 -0.93 -8.23
N SER A 35 6.40 0.28 -7.67
CA SER A 35 5.28 1.23 -7.70
C SER A 35 4.04 0.69 -6.98
N LEU A 36 2.88 0.68 -7.65
CA LEU A 36 1.68 0.00 -7.15
C LEU A 36 1.94 -1.47 -6.78
N GLY A 37 2.82 -2.16 -7.52
CA GLY A 37 3.25 -3.52 -7.20
C GLY A 37 4.03 -3.62 -5.88
N GLY A 38 4.79 -2.57 -5.51
CA GLY A 38 5.49 -2.50 -4.22
C GLY A 38 4.52 -2.41 -3.05
N MET A 39 3.46 -1.63 -3.21
CA MET A 39 2.36 -1.56 -2.24
C MET A 39 1.65 -2.90 -2.09
N HIS A 40 1.32 -3.57 -3.21
CA HIS A 40 0.74 -4.91 -3.18
C HIS A 40 1.67 -5.94 -2.51
N ALA A 41 2.97 -5.89 -2.80
CA ALA A 41 3.95 -6.80 -2.21
C ALA A 41 4.02 -6.67 -0.67
N TRP A 42 4.07 -5.42 -0.17
CA TRP A 42 4.05 -5.14 1.26
C TRP A 42 2.74 -5.56 1.91
N LEU A 43 1.58 -5.16 1.38
CA LEU A 43 0.28 -5.48 1.97
C LEU A 43 -0.05 -6.98 1.89
N ALA A 44 0.32 -7.67 0.81
CA ALA A 44 0.16 -9.12 0.71
C ALA A 44 1.02 -9.85 1.74
N ALA A 45 2.25 -9.40 1.98
CA ALA A 45 3.10 -9.98 3.02
C ALA A 45 2.56 -9.71 4.44
N VAL A 46 1.94 -8.55 4.69
CA VAL A 46 1.22 -8.30 5.95
C VAL A 46 0.05 -9.28 6.11
N ALA A 47 -0.69 -9.54 5.03
CA ALA A 47 -1.87 -10.40 5.05
C ALA A 47 -1.56 -11.91 5.11
N ASP A 48 -0.42 -12.36 4.59
CA ASP A 48 -0.07 -13.78 4.49
C ASP A 48 1.33 -14.08 5.04
N PRO A 49 1.41 -14.81 6.17
CA PRO A 49 2.68 -15.15 6.81
C PRO A 49 3.52 -16.18 6.03
N ARG A 50 2.96 -16.83 5.00
CA ARG A 50 3.71 -17.79 4.15
C ARG A 50 4.75 -17.10 3.27
N LEU A 51 4.59 -15.81 3.00
CA LEU A 51 5.58 -15.01 2.29
C LEU A 51 6.78 -14.79 3.21
N ALA A 52 7.87 -15.50 2.91
CA ALA A 52 9.05 -15.65 3.75
C ALA A 52 10.04 -14.49 3.65
N ALA A 53 10.04 -13.74 2.56
CA ALA A 53 10.88 -12.55 2.36
C ALA A 53 10.14 -11.49 1.53
N VAL A 54 10.35 -10.21 1.84
CA VAL A 54 9.58 -9.10 1.28
C VAL A 54 10.52 -7.99 0.79
N ALA A 55 10.41 -7.60 -0.47
CA ALA A 55 11.23 -6.55 -1.05
C ALA A 55 10.39 -5.56 -1.88
N PRO A 56 9.56 -4.71 -1.25
CA PRO A 56 8.75 -3.74 -1.97
C PRO A 56 9.61 -2.57 -2.46
N MET A 57 9.36 -2.11 -3.69
CA MET A 57 10.11 -1.03 -4.33
C MET A 57 9.17 0.10 -4.74
N MET A 58 9.50 1.34 -4.38
CA MET A 58 8.78 2.56 -4.76
C MET A 58 7.28 2.49 -4.49
N GLY A 59 6.86 1.90 -3.38
CA GLY A 59 5.42 1.69 -3.09
C GLY A 59 5.04 1.64 -1.62
N VAL A 60 6.01 1.71 -0.71
CA VAL A 60 5.79 1.82 0.74
C VAL A 60 5.74 3.29 1.09
N GLN A 61 4.71 3.71 1.84
CA GLN A 61 4.46 5.12 2.13
C GLN A 61 3.62 5.30 3.40
N GLY A 62 3.84 6.42 4.09
CA GLY A 62 3.07 6.91 5.23
C GLY A 62 1.92 7.79 4.77
N TRP A 63 0.73 7.24 4.66
CA TRP A 63 -0.45 7.96 4.16
C TRP A 63 -0.94 9.00 5.13
N LEU A 64 -1.10 8.66 6.41
CA LEU A 64 -1.53 9.63 7.42
C LEU A 64 -0.47 10.72 7.59
N TRP A 65 0.80 10.34 7.65
CA TRP A 65 1.91 11.28 7.71
C TRP A 65 1.88 12.26 6.53
N ALA A 66 1.63 11.78 5.31
CA ALA A 66 1.54 12.62 4.12
C ALA A 66 0.41 13.65 4.22
N VAL A 67 -0.75 13.28 4.79
CA VAL A 67 -1.85 14.23 5.06
C VAL A 67 -1.40 15.29 6.08
N GLU A 68 -0.82 14.86 7.19
CA GLU A 68 -0.44 15.73 8.31
C GLU A 68 0.67 16.73 7.95
N HIS A 69 1.52 16.38 6.98
CA HIS A 69 2.68 17.16 6.56
C HIS A 69 2.53 17.78 5.16
N ASP A 70 1.29 17.84 4.66
CA ASP A 70 0.97 18.41 3.35
C ASP A 70 1.86 17.86 2.21
N SER A 71 2.13 16.56 2.24
CA SER A 71 3.04 15.83 1.33
C SER A 71 2.29 14.78 0.49
N TRP A 72 1.00 15.00 0.25
CA TRP A 72 0.09 14.06 -0.43
C TRP A 72 -0.06 14.31 -1.94
N GLN A 73 0.47 15.42 -2.45
CA GLN A 73 0.24 15.93 -3.80
C GLN A 73 0.73 14.96 -4.88
N GLY A 74 1.91 14.36 -4.70
CA GLY A 74 2.45 13.37 -5.65
C GLY A 74 1.53 12.15 -5.86
N ARG A 75 0.79 11.74 -4.82
CA ARG A 75 -0.24 10.68 -4.94
C ARG A 75 -1.50 11.18 -5.63
N VAL A 76 -1.97 12.38 -5.26
CA VAL A 76 -3.16 12.99 -5.86
C VAL A 76 -2.96 13.19 -7.37
N ASP A 77 -1.79 13.65 -7.78
CA ASP A 77 -1.42 13.90 -9.18
C ASP A 77 -1.35 12.63 -10.05
N SER A 78 -1.30 11.45 -9.43
CA SER A 78 -1.36 10.19 -10.16
C SER A 78 -2.78 9.89 -10.70
N VAL A 79 -3.82 10.36 -10.00
CA VAL A 79 -5.24 10.18 -10.39
C VAL A 79 -6.06 11.44 -10.07
N PRO A 80 -5.70 12.61 -10.64
CA PRO A 80 -6.15 13.89 -10.14
C PRO A 80 -7.66 14.13 -10.31
N GLN A 81 -8.30 13.44 -11.25
CA GLN A 81 -9.75 13.55 -11.45
C GLN A 81 -10.54 12.98 -10.27
N VAL A 82 -10.06 11.90 -9.62
CA VAL A 82 -10.76 11.30 -8.46
C VAL A 82 -10.88 12.32 -7.33
N PHE A 83 -9.79 13.04 -7.05
CA PHE A 83 -9.76 14.03 -5.98
C PHE A 83 -10.49 15.32 -6.36
N ARG A 84 -10.38 15.78 -7.61
CA ARG A 84 -11.13 16.95 -8.08
C ARG A 84 -12.64 16.73 -8.02
N THR A 85 -13.12 15.57 -8.46
CA THR A 85 -14.54 15.22 -8.37
C THR A 85 -14.98 15.13 -6.91
N ALA A 86 -14.18 14.49 -6.04
CA ALA A 86 -14.49 14.43 -4.61
C ALA A 86 -14.54 15.83 -3.97
N ALA A 87 -13.64 16.74 -4.34
CA ALA A 87 -13.68 18.13 -3.86
C ALA A 87 -14.99 18.83 -4.28
N GLN A 88 -15.40 18.67 -5.54
CA GLN A 88 -16.67 19.21 -6.06
C GLN A 88 -17.89 18.64 -5.31
N ASP A 89 -17.92 17.32 -5.11
CA ASP A 89 -19.00 16.63 -4.37
C ASP A 89 -19.06 17.08 -2.90
N MET A 90 -17.91 17.45 -2.33
CA MET A 90 -17.79 17.99 -0.98
C MET A 90 -18.01 19.52 -0.91
N GLY A 91 -18.35 20.16 -2.04
CA GLY A 91 -18.59 21.61 -2.10
C GLY A 91 -17.33 22.46 -1.87
N LYS A 92 -16.14 21.89 -2.10
CA LYS A 92 -14.86 22.58 -1.91
C LYS A 92 -14.33 23.16 -3.22
N PRO A 93 -13.72 24.36 -3.18
CA PRO A 93 -13.17 25.01 -4.38
C PRO A 93 -11.91 24.32 -4.90
N GLU A 94 -11.18 23.60 -4.03
CA GLU A 94 -9.93 22.93 -4.33
C GLU A 94 -9.77 21.63 -3.52
N VAL A 95 -8.80 20.82 -3.91
CA VAL A 95 -8.43 19.61 -3.17
C VAL A 95 -7.60 20.02 -1.96
N ASP A 96 -8.10 19.72 -0.77
CA ASP A 96 -7.37 19.88 0.49
C ASP A 96 -7.21 18.55 1.22
N SER A 97 -6.48 18.56 2.34
CA SER A 97 -6.19 17.38 3.15
C SER A 97 -7.46 16.62 3.60
N ALA A 98 -8.57 17.32 3.84
CA ALA A 98 -9.83 16.70 4.19
C ALA A 98 -10.50 15.97 3.00
N VAL A 99 -10.39 16.50 1.77
CA VAL A 99 -10.80 15.77 0.56
C VAL A 99 -9.95 14.52 0.39
N VAL A 100 -8.64 14.65 0.56
CA VAL A 100 -7.68 13.54 0.42
C VAL A 100 -7.99 12.42 1.41
N CYS A 101 -8.18 12.76 2.69
CA CYS A 101 -8.61 11.82 3.72
C CYS A 101 -9.91 11.11 3.36
N ALA A 102 -10.93 11.88 2.94
CA ALA A 102 -12.23 11.33 2.58
C ALA A 102 -12.13 10.32 1.42
N VAL A 103 -11.37 10.66 0.37
CA VAL A 103 -11.13 9.76 -0.77
C VAL A 103 -10.42 8.49 -0.33
N TRP A 104 -9.32 8.59 0.40
CA TRP A 104 -8.56 7.42 0.83
C TRP A 104 -9.34 6.51 1.78
N GLN A 105 -10.08 7.07 2.74
CA GLN A 105 -10.96 6.30 3.62
C GLN A 105 -12.11 5.62 2.85
N ARG A 106 -12.64 6.28 1.81
CA ARG A 106 -13.72 5.73 0.97
C ARG A 106 -13.24 4.59 0.09
N LEU A 107 -12.12 4.77 -0.60
CA LEU A 107 -11.55 3.79 -1.54
C LEU A 107 -10.94 2.60 -0.80
N THR A 108 -10.23 2.90 0.28
CA THR A 108 -9.56 1.90 1.11
C THR A 108 -9.76 2.23 2.59
N PRO A 109 -10.84 1.71 3.19
CA PRO A 109 -11.00 1.74 4.64
C PRO A 109 -9.78 1.11 5.34
N GLY A 110 -9.20 1.85 6.27
CA GLY A 110 -8.03 1.46 7.06
C GLY A 110 -6.67 1.88 6.50
N LEU A 111 -6.63 2.55 5.35
CA LEU A 111 -5.37 2.99 4.72
C LEU A 111 -4.59 4.01 5.56
N LEU A 112 -5.32 4.86 6.30
CA LEU A 112 -4.75 5.88 7.19
C LEU A 112 -4.54 5.37 8.62
N ASP A 113 -4.77 4.08 8.86
CA ASP A 113 -4.61 3.44 10.16
C ASP A 113 -3.85 2.11 10.04
N VAL A 114 -4.50 0.97 10.23
CA VAL A 114 -3.90 -0.37 10.34
C VAL A 114 -3.11 -0.82 9.12
N TYR A 115 -3.37 -0.24 7.94
CA TYR A 115 -2.63 -0.56 6.71
C TYR A 115 -1.54 0.46 6.37
N ASP A 116 -1.39 1.52 7.15
CA ASP A 116 -0.34 2.51 6.91
C ASP A 116 1.07 1.94 7.17
N ALA A 117 2.10 2.46 6.51
CA ALA A 117 3.47 1.91 6.58
C ALA A 117 4.04 1.87 7.99
N PRO A 118 3.98 2.96 8.79
CA PRO A 118 4.50 2.93 10.15
C PRO A 118 3.82 1.87 11.04
N LEU A 119 2.57 1.52 10.74
CA LEU A 119 1.75 0.65 11.58
C LEU A 119 1.80 -0.82 11.15
N SER A 120 1.93 -1.12 9.86
CA SER A 120 1.88 -2.50 9.38
C SER A 120 3.23 -3.09 8.97
N LEU A 121 4.25 -2.30 8.63
CA LEU A 121 5.60 -2.84 8.40
C LEU A 121 6.15 -3.63 9.59
N PRO A 122 5.96 -3.20 10.87
CA PRO A 122 6.42 -3.98 12.02
C PRO A 122 5.82 -5.39 12.09
N ALA A 123 4.63 -5.61 11.52
CA ALA A 123 4.00 -6.94 11.47
C ALA A 123 4.73 -7.93 10.53
N LEU A 124 5.70 -7.46 9.74
CA LEU A 124 6.55 -8.33 8.94
C LEU A 124 7.65 -9.01 9.77
N CYS A 125 8.01 -8.48 10.95
CA CYS A 125 9.00 -9.08 11.83
C CYS A 125 8.62 -10.53 12.21
N PRO A 126 9.55 -11.50 12.20
CA PRO A 126 11.00 -11.39 11.96
C PRO A 126 11.43 -11.65 10.51
N ARG A 127 10.51 -11.59 9.54
CA ARG A 127 10.81 -11.93 8.14
C ARG A 127 11.77 -10.90 7.52
N PRO A 128 12.74 -11.33 6.69
CA PRO A 128 13.58 -10.42 5.93
C PRO A 128 12.75 -9.40 5.12
N LEU A 129 13.06 -8.12 5.31
CA LEU A 129 12.40 -6.99 4.67
C LEU A 129 13.44 -6.03 4.08
N LEU A 130 13.31 -5.71 2.79
CA LEU A 130 14.08 -4.67 2.10
C LEU A 130 13.14 -3.67 1.43
N VAL A 131 12.99 -2.48 2.02
CA VAL A 131 12.20 -1.38 1.40
C VAL A 131 13.14 -0.52 0.56
N VAL A 132 12.81 -0.34 -0.72
CA VAL A 132 13.59 0.49 -1.65
C VAL A 132 12.74 1.64 -2.16
N THR A 133 13.01 2.87 -1.74
CA THR A 133 12.33 4.09 -2.21
C THR A 133 13.36 5.19 -2.44
N GLY A 134 13.11 6.07 -3.41
CA GLY A 134 13.97 7.24 -3.64
C GLY A 134 13.80 8.27 -2.52
N ALA A 135 14.90 8.83 -2.03
CA ALA A 135 14.88 9.81 -0.92
C ALA A 135 14.03 11.07 -1.22
N THR A 136 13.79 11.36 -2.49
CA THR A 136 13.01 12.51 -2.97
C THR A 136 11.75 12.06 -3.74
N ASP A 137 11.31 10.81 -3.57
CA ASP A 137 10.11 10.32 -4.25
C ASP A 137 8.85 10.83 -3.53
N GLU A 138 8.32 11.95 -4.02
CA GLU A 138 7.09 12.58 -3.52
C GLU A 138 5.85 11.68 -3.64
N ARG A 139 5.92 10.56 -4.38
CA ARG A 139 4.84 9.58 -4.45
C ARG A 139 4.92 8.50 -3.38
N CYS A 140 6.01 8.44 -2.62
CA CYS A 140 6.16 7.50 -1.52
C CYS A 140 6.65 8.21 -0.24
N PRO A 141 5.93 9.26 0.21
CA PRO A 141 6.33 10.03 1.39
C PRO A 141 6.39 9.10 2.61
N MET A 142 7.44 9.26 3.42
CA MET A 142 7.66 8.54 4.67
C MET A 142 8.21 9.53 5.72
N PRO A 143 7.90 9.33 7.02
CA PRO A 143 8.50 10.09 8.11
C PRO A 143 10.03 9.96 8.18
#